data_AF-A0A8J2X9F2-F1
#
_entry.id   AF-A0A8J2X9F2-F1
#
_cell.length_a   1.000
_cell.length_b   1.000
_cell.length_c   1.000
_cell.angle_alpha   90.00
_cell.angle_beta   90.00
_cell.angle_gamma   90.00
#
_symmetry.space_group_name_H-M   'P 1'
#
loop_
_entity.id
_entity.type
_entity.pdbx_description
1 polymer ?
#
loop_
_entity_poly.entity_id
_entity_poly.type
_entity_poly.pdbx_seq_one_letter_code
_entity_poly.pdbx_strand_id
1 'polypeptide(L)'
;MNYKDAFAIEEKSCLNQNENDYKFNLKNYNHFEPRLIDDFYFKYFIRTLLFETKTIELRAFLQHHYDFCNNPELYYSVLEFEVIPKIEEIIDNACFSLEERGYYNEELLEDGFSISEGVIQNYDFDFSLMFHQTLLFRKQNEFKLKIKIINEFILDYKGKNEKRPLKWVAGPSQLAIIIQELILQGYLDADTRNGEVNYRKLARELYEVFDIKECESPSSIEIYLSPGNKRYKGAKDKFDNVNFFIPPANLT
;
A
#
# COMPACT_ATOMS: atom_id res chain seq x y z
N MET A 1 -5.15 18.68 -0.36
CA MET A 1 -5.19 17.30 -0.88
C MET A 1 -5.35 16.38 0.31
N ASN A 2 -6.33 15.48 0.31
CA ASN A 2 -6.55 14.60 1.45
C ASN A 2 -5.61 13.38 1.34
N TYR A 3 -4.55 13.35 2.14
CA TYR A 3 -3.49 12.33 2.06
C TYR A 3 -3.88 10.98 2.68
N LYS A 4 -5.14 10.79 3.09
CA LYS A 4 -5.62 9.57 3.76
C LYS A 4 -5.29 8.29 3.03
N ASP A 5 -5.56 8.24 1.73
CA ASP A 5 -5.38 7.02 0.94
C ASP A 5 -3.91 6.65 0.75
N ALA A 6 -2.99 7.59 1.02
CA ALA A 6 -1.57 7.36 0.92
C ALA A 6 -0.99 6.67 2.18
N PHE A 7 -1.72 6.59 3.30
CA PHE A 7 -1.14 6.10 4.56
C PHE A 7 -2.01 5.01 5.20
N ALA A 8 -1.38 4.13 5.97
CA ALA A 8 -2.09 3.16 6.80
C ALA A 8 -2.73 3.88 8.01
N ILE A 9 -4.06 3.94 8.00
CA ILE A 9 -4.88 4.55 9.07
C ILE A 9 -5.75 3.45 9.68
N GLU A 10 -5.94 3.49 10.99
CA GLU A 10 -6.82 2.54 11.68
C GLU A 10 -8.24 2.54 11.07
N GLU A 11 -8.83 1.35 10.87
CA GLU A 11 -10.20 1.25 10.35
C GLU A 11 -11.24 1.80 11.35
N LYS A 12 -10.98 1.57 12.64
CA LYS A 12 -11.86 2.05 13.72
C LYS A 12 -11.41 3.43 14.18
N SER A 13 -12.38 4.29 14.48
CA SER A 13 -12.12 5.56 15.14
C SER A 13 -11.35 5.36 16.45
N CYS A 14 -10.45 6.30 16.76
CA CYS A 14 -9.68 6.34 18.02
C CYS A 14 -10.53 6.25 19.30
N LEU A 15 -11.85 6.50 19.20
CA LEU A 15 -12.82 6.39 20.30
C LEU A 15 -13.19 4.94 20.67
N ASN A 16 -12.89 3.95 19.83
CA ASN A 16 -13.31 2.53 19.98
C ASN A 16 -12.11 1.58 20.17
N GLN A 17 -11.23 1.87 21.13
CA GLN A 17 -10.03 1.05 21.39
C GLN A 17 -10.37 -0.36 21.91
N ASN A 18 -10.03 -1.37 21.12
CA ASN A 18 -9.85 -2.76 21.57
C ASN A 18 -8.48 -3.24 21.03
N GLU A 19 -7.48 -3.30 21.93
CA GLU A 19 -6.18 -4.02 22.00
C GLU A 19 -5.40 -4.53 20.75
N ASN A 20 -5.80 -4.28 19.51
CA ASN A 20 -5.03 -4.68 18.31
C ASN A 20 -4.57 -3.46 17.50
N ASP A 21 -3.95 -2.49 18.18
CA ASP A 21 -3.31 -1.36 17.51
C ASP A 21 -2.04 -1.85 16.82
N TYR A 22 -2.04 -1.89 15.48
CA TYR A 22 -0.82 -2.15 14.73
C TYR A 22 0.16 -1.00 14.98
N LYS A 23 1.36 -1.33 15.49
CA LYS A 23 2.38 -0.39 15.98
C LYS A 23 2.64 0.84 15.10
N PHE A 24 2.44 0.73 13.78
CA PHE A 24 2.76 1.77 12.80
C PHE A 24 1.53 2.42 12.16
N ASN A 25 0.31 2.07 12.54
CA ASN A 25 -0.88 2.76 12.02
C ASN A 25 -0.97 4.19 12.56
N LEU A 26 -1.48 5.10 11.73
CA LEU A 26 -1.97 6.39 12.19
C LEU A 26 -3.37 6.22 12.78
N LYS A 27 -3.61 6.88 13.92
CA LYS A 27 -4.94 6.91 14.53
C LYS A 27 -5.97 7.58 13.63
N ASN A 28 -7.18 7.04 13.64
CA ASN A 28 -8.28 7.53 12.83
C ASN A 28 -9.08 8.64 13.52
N TYR A 29 -8.92 9.87 13.02
CA TYR A 29 -9.59 11.09 13.48
C TYR A 29 -10.72 11.55 12.53
N ASN A 30 -11.28 10.65 11.71
CA ASN A 30 -12.29 11.00 10.72
C ASN A 30 -13.60 11.54 11.31
N HIS A 31 -13.84 11.34 12.62
CA HIS A 31 -14.99 11.91 13.31
C HIS A 31 -14.96 13.45 13.39
N PHE A 32 -13.79 14.07 13.17
CA PHE A 32 -13.64 15.52 13.06
C PHE A 32 -13.91 16.05 11.63
N GLU A 33 -14.09 15.19 10.63
CA GLU A 33 -14.47 15.64 9.30
C GLU A 33 -15.91 16.18 9.24
N PRO A 34 -16.17 17.19 8.38
CA PRO A 34 -15.26 17.78 7.39
C PRO A 34 -14.43 18.96 7.92
N ARG A 35 -14.43 19.22 9.24
CA ARG A 35 -13.76 20.39 9.83
C ARG A 35 -12.26 20.17 10.06
N LEU A 36 -11.80 18.92 10.06
CA LEU A 36 -10.39 18.57 10.18
C LEU A 36 -9.58 19.18 9.03
N ILE A 37 -8.43 19.80 9.34
CA ILE A 37 -7.55 20.41 8.35
C ILE A 37 -7.09 19.41 7.28
N ASP A 38 -7.16 19.81 6.01
CA ASP A 38 -6.98 18.93 4.84
C ASP A 38 -5.68 18.12 4.84
N ASP A 39 -4.58 18.70 5.33
CA ASP A 39 -3.25 18.10 5.34
C ASP A 39 -2.90 17.39 6.66
N PHE A 40 -3.88 17.21 7.55
CA PHE A 40 -3.68 16.62 8.88
C PHE A 40 -2.93 15.29 8.82
N TYR A 41 -3.35 14.33 7.99
CA TYR A 41 -2.71 13.03 7.92
C TYR A 41 -1.30 13.08 7.33
N PHE A 42 -0.99 14.08 6.51
CA PHE A 42 0.37 14.32 6.03
C PHE A 42 1.26 14.85 7.15
N LYS A 43 0.79 15.86 7.88
CA LYS A 43 1.44 16.38 9.08
C LYS A 43 1.68 15.28 10.12
N TYR A 44 0.66 14.46 10.39
CA TYR A 44 0.76 13.33 11.31
C TYR A 44 1.79 12.30 10.84
N PHE A 45 1.74 11.89 9.57
CA PHE A 45 2.73 10.97 9.01
C PHE A 45 4.16 11.51 9.15
N ILE A 46 4.42 12.76 8.78
CA ILE A 46 5.76 13.38 8.89
C ILE A 46 6.22 13.42 10.34
N ARG A 47 5.35 13.80 11.27
CA ARG A 47 5.64 13.83 12.71
C ARG A 47 6.08 12.46 13.22
N THR A 48 5.28 11.44 12.93
CA THR A 48 5.55 10.06 13.35
C THR A 48 6.82 9.52 12.71
N LEU A 49 6.97 9.69 11.39
CA LEU A 49 8.15 9.30 10.62
C LEU A 49 9.45 9.91 11.18
N LEU A 50 9.45 11.21 11.47
CA LEU A 50 10.65 11.95 11.86
C LEU A 50 10.98 11.86 13.34
N PHE A 51 9.98 11.91 14.23
CA PHE A 51 10.25 12.11 15.65
C PHE A 51 9.86 10.91 16.54
N GLU A 52 8.91 10.09 16.11
CA GLU A 52 8.41 8.96 16.93
C GLU A 52 9.05 7.64 16.50
N THR A 53 9.26 7.47 15.19
CA THR A 53 9.88 6.27 14.63
C THR A 53 11.39 6.31 14.78
N LYS A 54 11.96 5.31 15.46
CA LYS A 54 13.42 5.14 15.55
C LYS A 54 14.00 4.82 14.18
N THR A 55 15.19 5.34 13.87
CA THR A 55 15.86 5.10 12.58
C THR A 55 16.00 3.62 12.21
N ILE A 56 16.24 2.74 13.19
CA ILE A 56 16.34 1.29 12.98
C ILE A 56 15.00 0.64 12.57
N GLU A 57 13.87 1.24 12.95
CA GLU A 57 12.53 0.75 12.65
C GLU A 57 11.94 1.40 11.39
N LEU A 58 12.62 2.40 10.82
CA LEU A 58 12.13 3.22 9.72
C LEU A 58 11.73 2.39 8.50
N ARG A 59 12.54 1.38 8.13
CA ARG A 59 12.20 0.52 6.99
C ARG A 59 10.94 -0.30 7.24
N ALA A 60 10.74 -0.79 8.47
CA ALA A 60 9.53 -1.54 8.82
C ALA A 60 8.30 -0.62 8.84
N PHE A 61 8.46 0.61 9.34
CA PHE A 61 7.42 1.65 9.27
C PHE A 61 7.02 1.95 7.82
N LEU A 62 8.00 2.20 6.94
CA LEU A 62 7.73 2.50 5.52
C LEU A 62 7.05 1.33 4.80
N GLN A 63 7.49 0.09 5.07
CA GLN A 63 6.92 -1.13 4.51
C GLN A 63 5.48 -1.34 4.99
N HIS A 64 5.21 -1.14 6.28
CA HIS A 64 3.87 -1.25 6.85
C HIS A 64 2.88 -0.30 6.18
N HIS A 65 3.25 0.97 6.02
CA HIS A 65 2.40 1.93 5.32
C HIS A 65 2.15 1.54 3.87
N TYR A 66 3.14 0.99 3.18
CA TYR A 66 2.95 0.47 1.82
C TYR A 66 1.97 -0.71 1.80
N ASP A 67 2.11 -1.67 2.71
CA ASP A 67 1.31 -2.90 2.73
C ASP A 67 -0.16 -2.66 3.12
N PHE A 68 -0.43 -1.60 3.90
CA PHE A 68 -1.74 -1.36 4.52
C PHE A 68 -2.41 -0.02 4.14
N CYS A 69 -1.84 0.77 3.24
CA CYS A 69 -2.53 1.95 2.69
C CYS A 69 -3.56 1.55 1.62
N ASN A 70 -4.53 2.42 1.37
CA ASN A 70 -5.55 2.20 0.33
C ASN A 70 -4.97 2.29 -1.09
N ASN A 71 -3.93 3.12 -1.28
CA ASN A 71 -3.35 3.37 -2.58
C ASN A 71 -1.80 3.41 -2.52
N PRO A 72 -1.14 2.26 -2.73
CA PRO A 72 0.32 2.15 -2.67
C PRO A 72 1.06 2.99 -3.71
N GLU A 73 0.51 3.17 -4.91
CA GLU A 73 1.11 4.04 -5.95
C GLU A 73 1.06 5.52 -5.54
N LEU A 74 -0.04 5.94 -4.92
CA LEU A 74 -0.15 7.27 -4.33
C LEU A 74 0.83 7.44 -3.17
N TYR A 75 0.98 6.44 -2.30
CA TYR A 75 1.94 6.46 -1.20
C TYR A 75 3.37 6.72 -1.71
N TYR A 76 3.82 6.03 -2.76
CA TYR A 76 5.14 6.29 -3.34
C TYR A 76 5.29 7.69 -3.91
N SER A 77 4.28 8.15 -4.65
CA SER A 77 4.28 9.50 -5.20
C SER A 77 4.37 10.54 -4.09
N VAL A 78 3.64 10.33 -2.99
CA VAL A 78 3.70 11.18 -1.79
C VAL A 78 5.07 11.08 -1.12
N LEU A 79 5.67 9.89 -0.99
CA LEU A 79 7.02 9.75 -0.43
C LEU A 79 8.06 10.56 -1.22
N GLU A 80 8.04 10.43 -2.55
CA GLU A 80 9.02 11.03 -3.45
C GLU A 80 8.83 12.54 -3.60
N PHE A 81 7.61 12.98 -3.86
CA PHE A 81 7.34 14.37 -4.29
C PHE A 81 6.86 15.28 -3.16
N GLU A 82 6.43 14.73 -2.02
CA GLU A 82 5.86 15.53 -0.92
C GLU A 82 6.66 15.34 0.38
N VAL A 83 6.86 14.09 0.82
CA VAL A 83 7.53 13.77 2.09
C VAL A 83 9.01 14.15 2.06
N ILE A 84 9.79 13.68 1.07
CA ILE A 84 11.22 14.03 0.99
C ILE A 84 11.42 15.55 0.94
N PRO A 85 10.77 16.31 0.03
CA PRO A 85 10.90 17.77 0.00
C PRO A 85 10.49 18.44 1.31
N LYS A 86 9.44 17.95 1.99
CA LYS A 86 9.02 18.50 3.28
C LYS A 86 10.04 18.25 4.38
N ILE A 87 10.71 17.09 4.39
CA ILE A 87 11.79 16.82 5.36
C ILE A 87 12.97 17.76 5.09
N GLU A 88 13.33 17.99 3.82
CA GLU A 88 14.37 18.96 3.45
C GLU A 88 14.00 20.37 3.91
N GLU A 89 12.76 20.80 3.68
CA GLU A 89 12.24 22.09 4.18
C GLU A 89 12.32 22.19 5.71
N ILE A 90 11.99 21.12 6.43
CA ILE A 90 12.11 21.07 7.90
C ILE A 90 13.56 21.21 8.37
N ILE A 91 14.50 20.59 7.66
CA ILE A 91 15.94 20.70 7.97
C ILE A 91 16.43 22.13 7.70
N ASP A 92 16.06 22.72 6.56
CA ASP A 92 16.55 24.01 6.11
C ASP A 92 15.94 25.18 6.89
N ASN A 93 14.69 25.05 7.30
CA ASN A 93 13.98 26.06 8.10
C ASN A 93 14.01 25.76 9.60
N ALA A 94 14.86 24.84 10.06
CA ALA A 94 15.00 24.54 11.48
C ALA A 94 15.42 25.79 12.27
N CYS A 95 14.47 26.39 12.97
CA CYS A 95 14.64 27.65 13.68
C CYS A 95 14.08 27.55 15.10
N PHE A 96 14.62 28.34 16.03
CA PHE A 96 14.11 28.38 17.39
C PHE A 96 12.93 29.35 17.43
N SER A 97 11.74 28.84 17.73
CA SER A 97 10.56 29.66 18.03
C SER A 97 10.36 29.81 19.54
N LEU A 98 10.08 31.05 19.99
CA LEU A 98 9.64 31.39 21.35
C LEU A 98 8.12 31.63 21.40
N GLU A 99 7.41 31.40 20.31
CA GLU A 99 5.97 31.63 20.24
C GLU A 99 5.23 30.70 21.21
N GLU A 100 4.17 31.24 21.82
CA GLU A 100 3.28 30.46 22.67
C GLU A 100 2.57 29.40 21.83
N ARG A 101 2.39 28.22 22.43
CA ARG A 101 1.68 27.10 21.81
C ARG A 101 0.19 27.45 21.64
N GLY A 102 -0.39 27.07 20.50
CA GLY A 102 -1.83 27.20 20.22
C GLY A 102 -2.13 28.08 19.01
N TYR A 103 -3.41 28.20 18.68
CA TYR A 103 -3.90 29.03 17.58
C TYR A 103 -4.63 30.28 18.06
N TYR A 104 -4.77 31.25 17.17
CA TYR A 104 -5.55 32.46 17.43
C TYR A 104 -7.02 32.12 17.71
N ASN A 105 -7.56 32.64 18.81
CA ASN A 105 -8.96 32.42 19.25
C ASN A 105 -9.37 30.93 19.22
N GLU A 106 -8.53 30.06 19.77
CA GLU A 106 -8.83 28.62 19.77
C GLU A 106 -9.81 28.20 20.86
N GLU A 107 -10.68 27.25 20.53
CA GLU A 107 -11.48 26.48 21.48
C GLU A 107 -10.89 25.08 21.59
N LEU A 108 -10.45 24.68 22.79
CA LEU A 108 -9.83 23.38 23.02
C LEU A 108 -10.83 22.23 22.90
N LEU A 109 -10.41 21.15 22.25
CA LEU A 109 -11.11 19.87 22.14
C LEU A 109 -10.32 18.78 22.88
N GLU A 110 -10.83 17.54 22.81
CA GLU A 110 -10.14 16.36 23.32
C GLU A 110 -8.89 16.02 22.49
N ASP A 111 -8.01 15.17 23.04
CA ASP A 111 -6.79 14.66 22.37
C ASP A 111 -5.82 15.74 21.83
N GLY A 112 -5.83 16.94 22.43
CA GLY A 112 -4.95 18.04 22.04
C GLY A 112 -5.36 18.76 20.75
N PHE A 113 -6.55 18.47 20.23
CA PHE A 113 -7.14 19.22 19.13
C PHE A 113 -7.71 20.55 19.61
N SER A 114 -7.84 21.50 18.69
CA SER A 114 -8.57 22.74 18.93
C SER A 114 -9.28 23.19 17.66
N ILE A 115 -10.34 23.97 17.84
CA ILE A 115 -11.05 24.67 16.78
C ILE A 115 -10.53 26.10 16.72
N SER A 116 -10.05 26.53 15.58
CA SER A 116 -9.76 27.94 15.31
C SER A 116 -10.26 28.28 13.91
N GLU A 117 -10.95 29.41 13.80
CA GLU A 117 -11.53 29.90 12.53
C GLU A 117 -12.39 28.87 11.77
N GLY A 118 -13.05 27.97 12.52
CA GLY A 118 -13.92 26.94 11.96
C GLY A 118 -13.23 25.61 11.61
N VAL A 119 -11.90 25.56 11.65
CA VAL A 119 -11.06 24.39 11.31
C VAL A 119 -10.59 23.69 12.58
N ILE A 120 -10.65 22.35 12.58
CA ILE A 120 -10.10 21.48 13.62
C ILE A 120 -8.67 21.12 13.27
N GLN A 121 -7.76 21.36 14.20
CA GLN A 121 -6.32 21.19 14.01
C GLN A 121 -5.65 20.81 15.33
N ASN A 122 -4.38 20.42 15.28
CA ASN A 122 -3.64 19.97 16.45
C ASN A 122 -2.17 20.40 16.33
N TYR A 123 -1.76 21.27 17.24
CA TYR A 123 -0.46 21.93 17.23
C TYR A 123 0.71 20.97 17.34
N ASP A 124 0.53 19.78 17.93
CA ASP A 124 1.61 18.78 18.04
C ASP A 124 2.06 18.21 16.69
N PHE A 125 1.23 18.38 15.65
CA PHE A 125 1.52 17.96 14.28
C PHE A 125 1.92 19.12 13.37
N ASP A 126 1.98 20.35 13.85
CA ASP A 126 2.32 21.49 12.99
C ASP A 126 3.81 21.57 12.66
N PHE A 127 4.10 22.00 11.43
CA PHE A 127 5.47 22.14 10.95
C PHE A 127 6.27 23.19 11.74
N SER A 128 5.63 24.26 12.26
CA SER A 128 6.29 25.24 13.12
C SER A 128 6.94 24.59 14.35
N LEU A 129 6.20 23.69 15.01
CA LEU A 129 6.71 22.90 16.12
C LEU A 129 7.81 21.95 15.67
N MET A 130 7.66 21.31 14.51
CA MET A 130 8.71 20.44 13.96
C MET A 130 10.00 21.21 13.65
N PHE A 131 9.93 22.43 13.09
CA PHE A 131 11.10 23.28 12.86
C PHE A 131 11.83 23.58 14.16
N HIS A 132 11.08 24.00 15.20
CA HIS A 132 11.60 24.23 16.54
C HIS A 132 12.29 23.00 17.12
N GLN A 133 11.60 21.86 17.13
CA GLN A 133 12.11 20.62 17.71
C GLN A 133 13.33 20.10 16.93
N THR A 134 13.37 20.28 15.62
CA THR A 134 14.51 19.89 14.79
C THR A 134 15.78 20.62 15.21
N LEU A 135 15.69 21.93 15.43
CA LEU A 135 16.83 22.72 15.91
C LEU A 135 17.18 22.40 17.36
N LEU A 136 16.18 22.41 18.26
CA LEU A 136 16.36 22.22 19.69
C LEU A 136 17.05 20.88 20.00
N PHE A 137 16.63 19.81 19.32
CA PHE A 137 17.16 18.47 19.52
C PHE A 137 18.28 18.09 18.54
N ARG A 138 18.73 19.02 17.69
CA ARG A 138 19.82 18.84 16.71
C ARG A 138 19.62 17.62 15.81
N LYS A 139 18.39 17.46 15.29
CA LYS A 139 17.96 16.27 14.54
C LYS A 139 18.33 16.25 13.07
N GLN A 140 18.94 17.31 12.54
CA GLN A 140 19.21 17.47 11.10
C GLN A 140 19.96 16.29 10.49
N ASN A 141 21.02 15.80 11.16
CA ASN A 141 21.80 14.66 10.65
C ASN A 141 21.00 13.34 10.68
N GLU A 142 20.17 13.16 11.70
CA GLU A 142 19.26 12.01 11.77
C GLU A 142 18.27 12.06 10.61
N PHE A 143 17.68 13.21 10.32
CA PHE A 143 16.71 13.37 9.24
C PHE A 143 17.32 13.18 7.86
N LYS A 144 18.56 13.64 7.65
CA LYS A 144 19.33 13.32 6.44
C LYS A 144 19.53 11.82 6.24
N LEU A 145 19.79 11.08 7.32
CA LEU A 145 19.87 9.62 7.26
C LEU A 145 18.50 8.99 6.95
N LYS A 146 17.42 9.52 7.52
CA LYS A 146 16.04 9.07 7.21
C LYS A 146 15.71 9.31 5.73
N ILE A 147 16.05 10.46 5.16
CA ILE A 147 15.92 10.73 3.72
C ILE A 147 16.64 9.67 2.89
N LYS A 148 17.88 9.29 3.27
CA LYS A 148 18.62 8.23 2.57
C LYS A 148 17.87 6.89 2.59
N ILE A 149 17.33 6.50 3.75
CA ILE A 149 16.57 5.25 3.91
C ILE A 149 15.27 5.30 3.09
N ILE A 150 14.57 6.43 3.05
CA ILE A 150 13.35 6.60 2.24
C ILE A 150 13.69 6.48 0.75
N ASN A 151 14.77 7.12 0.29
CA ASN A 151 15.22 7.00 -1.10
C ASN A 151 15.59 5.56 -1.46
N GLU A 152 16.32 4.86 -0.60
CA GLU A 152 16.62 3.43 -0.79
C GLU A 152 15.34 2.58 -0.85
N PHE A 153 14.34 2.87 -0.02
CA PHE A 153 13.04 2.20 -0.05
C PHE A 153 12.28 2.44 -1.36
N ILE A 154 12.25 3.69 -1.86
CA ILE A 154 11.65 4.04 -3.15
C ILE A 154 12.38 3.33 -4.30
N LEU A 155 13.72 3.30 -4.28
CA LEU A 155 14.52 2.63 -5.32
C LEU A 155 14.31 1.11 -5.33
N ASP A 156 14.26 0.47 -4.16
CA ASP A 156 13.94 -0.94 -4.02
C ASP A 156 12.57 -1.26 -4.65
N TYR A 157 11.60 -0.35 -4.54
CA TYR A 157 10.29 -0.52 -5.17
C TYR A 157 10.31 -0.27 -6.67
N LYS A 158 10.93 0.82 -7.13
CA LYS A 158 11.09 1.09 -8.57
C LYS A 158 11.83 -0.06 -9.28
N GLY A 159 12.75 -0.73 -8.59
CA GLY A 159 13.40 -1.96 -9.06
C GLY A 159 12.58 -3.25 -8.91
N LYS A 160 11.55 -3.26 -8.05
CA LYS A 160 10.57 -4.36 -7.89
C LYS A 160 9.29 -4.18 -8.73
N ASN A 161 9.11 -3.03 -9.36
CA ASN A 161 8.10 -2.81 -10.41
C ASN A 161 8.38 -3.60 -11.69
N GLU A 162 9.53 -4.28 -11.80
CA GLU A 162 9.56 -5.56 -12.51
C GLU A 162 8.69 -6.53 -11.72
N LYS A 163 7.39 -6.62 -12.06
CA LYS A 163 6.45 -7.65 -11.57
C LYS A 163 7.25 -8.95 -11.44
N ARG A 164 7.65 -9.33 -10.21
CA ARG A 164 8.32 -10.60 -10.01
C ARG A 164 7.21 -11.62 -10.09
N PRO A 165 7.11 -12.37 -11.19
CA PRO A 165 5.97 -13.23 -11.39
C PRO A 165 5.98 -14.29 -10.27
N LEU A 166 4.81 -14.68 -9.78
CA LEU A 166 4.68 -15.77 -8.82
C LEU A 166 5.33 -17.01 -9.42
N LYS A 167 6.33 -17.55 -8.73
CA LYS A 167 7.03 -18.75 -9.20
C LYS A 167 6.08 -19.93 -9.23
N TRP A 168 5.74 -20.39 -10.43
CA TRP A 168 4.95 -21.59 -10.64
C TRP A 168 5.88 -22.78 -10.88
N VAL A 169 5.96 -23.66 -9.88
CA VAL A 169 6.91 -24.78 -9.88
C VAL A 169 6.55 -25.91 -10.85
N ALA A 170 5.28 -26.02 -11.23
CA ALA A 170 4.81 -27.04 -12.16
C ALA A 170 4.87 -26.56 -13.62
N GLY A 171 4.47 -27.41 -14.56
CA GLY A 171 4.43 -27.06 -15.98
C GLY A 171 3.24 -26.16 -16.35
N PRO A 172 3.28 -25.57 -17.57
CA PRO A 172 2.20 -24.71 -18.08
C PRO A 172 0.86 -25.45 -18.21
N SER A 173 0.88 -26.77 -18.46
CA SER A 173 -0.35 -27.57 -18.51
C SER A 173 -1.07 -27.60 -17.17
N GLN A 174 -0.34 -27.73 -16.06
CA GLN A 174 -0.95 -27.78 -14.73
C GLN A 174 -1.56 -26.43 -14.36
N LEU A 175 -0.84 -25.34 -14.63
CA LEU A 175 -1.36 -23.99 -14.40
C LEU A 175 -2.66 -23.77 -15.18
N ALA A 176 -2.64 -24.08 -16.48
CA ALA A 176 -3.79 -23.85 -17.34
C ALA A 176 -5.04 -24.62 -16.89
N ILE A 177 -4.90 -25.91 -16.55
CA ILE A 177 -6.03 -26.73 -16.08
C ILE A 177 -6.58 -26.20 -14.76
N ILE A 178 -5.71 -25.86 -13.80
CA ILE A 178 -6.14 -25.36 -12.48
C ILE A 178 -6.85 -24.01 -12.62
N ILE A 179 -6.28 -23.06 -13.36
CA ILE A 179 -6.89 -21.74 -13.58
C ILE A 179 -8.23 -21.88 -14.28
N GLN A 180 -8.32 -22.76 -15.28
CA GLN A 180 -9.58 -22.98 -15.98
C GLN A 180 -10.65 -23.59 -15.07
N GLU A 181 -10.28 -24.54 -14.21
CA GLU A 181 -11.23 -25.10 -13.24
C GLU A 181 -11.69 -24.02 -12.24
N LEU A 182 -10.77 -23.17 -11.76
CA LEU A 182 -11.14 -22.03 -10.90
C LEU A 182 -12.12 -21.07 -11.58
N ILE A 183 -11.95 -20.80 -12.87
CA ILE A 183 -12.89 -19.99 -13.66
C ILE A 183 -14.25 -20.69 -13.77
N LEU A 184 -14.26 -21.98 -14.13
CA LEU A 184 -15.49 -22.76 -14.29
C LEU A 184 -16.31 -22.87 -13.00
N GLN A 185 -15.62 -22.97 -11.86
CA GLN A 185 -16.25 -23.05 -10.54
C GLN A 185 -16.64 -21.68 -9.96
N GLY A 186 -16.35 -20.59 -10.66
CA GLY A 186 -16.74 -19.23 -10.27
C GLY A 186 -15.83 -18.58 -9.21
N TYR A 187 -14.61 -19.09 -9.01
CA TYR A 187 -13.61 -18.42 -8.16
C TYR A 187 -12.88 -17.30 -8.87
N LEU A 188 -12.82 -17.34 -10.20
CA LEU A 188 -12.12 -16.35 -11.02
C LEU A 188 -13.02 -15.92 -12.20
N ASP A 189 -13.06 -14.61 -12.44
CA ASP A 189 -13.60 -14.10 -13.69
C ASP A 189 -12.51 -14.08 -14.77
N ALA A 190 -12.93 -14.32 -16.01
CA ALA A 190 -12.07 -14.19 -17.18
C ALA A 190 -12.77 -13.38 -18.27
N ASP A 191 -12.00 -12.58 -18.99
CA ASP A 191 -12.54 -11.82 -20.11
C ASP A 191 -13.14 -12.75 -21.17
N THR A 192 -14.30 -12.36 -21.67
CA THR A 192 -15.00 -13.11 -22.71
C THR A 192 -14.94 -12.40 -24.06
N ARG A 193 -14.95 -13.19 -25.13
CA ARG A 193 -15.09 -12.74 -26.51
C ARG A 193 -16.14 -13.61 -27.18
N ASN A 194 -17.24 -13.01 -27.61
CA ASN A 194 -18.41 -13.71 -28.17
C ASN A 194 -19.05 -14.72 -27.20
N GLY A 195 -19.04 -14.43 -25.90
CA GLY A 195 -19.61 -15.32 -24.87
C GLY A 195 -18.72 -16.47 -24.43
N GLU A 196 -17.53 -16.63 -25.02
CA GLU A 196 -16.53 -17.62 -24.61
C GLU A 196 -15.31 -16.95 -23.98
N VAL A 197 -14.59 -17.67 -23.12
CA VAL A 197 -13.35 -17.15 -22.50
C VAL A 197 -12.32 -16.82 -23.59
N ASN A 198 -11.72 -15.64 -23.49
CA ASN A 198 -10.66 -15.19 -24.38
C ASN A 198 -9.31 -15.78 -23.93
N TYR A 199 -9.08 -17.05 -24.29
CA TYR A 199 -7.89 -17.81 -23.85
C TYR A 199 -6.55 -17.17 -24.23
N ARG A 200 -6.49 -16.40 -25.33
CA ARG A 200 -5.28 -15.65 -25.71
C ARG A 200 -5.00 -14.47 -24.77
N LYS A 201 -6.03 -13.80 -24.26
CA LYS A 201 -5.85 -12.73 -23.27
C LYS A 201 -5.45 -13.34 -21.93
N LEU A 202 -6.18 -14.36 -21.48
CA LEU A 202 -5.87 -15.10 -20.26
C LEU A 202 -4.44 -15.64 -20.25
N ALA A 203 -3.97 -16.22 -21.35
CA ALA A 203 -2.60 -16.74 -21.45
C ALA A 203 -1.53 -15.64 -21.27
N ARG A 204 -1.78 -14.41 -21.77
CA ARG A 204 -0.86 -13.28 -21.59
C ARG A 204 -0.84 -12.82 -20.14
N GLU A 205 -2.01 -12.70 -19.53
CA GLU A 205 -2.13 -12.32 -18.12
C GLU A 205 -1.44 -13.33 -17.20
N LEU A 206 -1.65 -14.63 -17.43
CA LEU A 206 -0.96 -15.67 -16.67
C LEU A 206 0.55 -15.64 -16.87
N TYR A 207 1.03 -15.32 -18.07
CA TYR A 207 2.46 -15.19 -18.35
C TYR A 207 3.09 -13.95 -17.69
N GLU A 208 2.33 -12.87 -17.51
CA GLU A 208 2.77 -11.70 -16.76
C GLU A 208 2.78 -11.92 -15.24
N VAL A 209 1.85 -12.76 -14.75
CA VAL A 209 1.66 -12.99 -13.31
C VAL A 209 2.51 -14.14 -12.79
N PHE A 210 2.83 -15.15 -13.61
CA PHE A 210 3.55 -16.35 -13.18
C PHE A 210 4.88 -16.59 -13.91
N ASP A 211 5.89 -17.02 -13.16
CA ASP A 211 7.18 -17.49 -13.69
C ASP A 211 7.10 -19.01 -13.78
N ILE A 212 6.84 -19.49 -14.99
CA ILE A 212 6.50 -20.89 -15.26
C ILE A 212 7.71 -21.59 -15.84
N LYS A 213 8.12 -22.69 -15.19
CA LYS A 213 9.21 -23.53 -15.67
C LYS A 213 8.95 -23.99 -17.11
N GLU A 214 9.97 -23.85 -17.97
CA GLU A 214 9.95 -24.32 -19.38
C GLU A 214 8.85 -23.66 -20.24
N CYS A 215 8.41 -22.44 -19.89
CA CYS A 215 7.43 -21.68 -20.66
C CYS A 215 8.08 -20.46 -21.33
N GLU A 216 8.34 -20.56 -22.63
CA GLU A 216 9.01 -19.50 -23.39
C GLU A 216 8.06 -18.42 -23.96
N SER A 217 6.74 -18.66 -23.92
CA SER A 217 5.78 -17.70 -24.46
C SER A 217 4.36 -17.91 -23.90
N PRO A 218 3.49 -16.88 -23.95
CA PRO A 218 2.07 -17.02 -23.64
C PRO A 218 1.37 -18.11 -24.48
N SER A 219 1.78 -18.27 -25.75
CA SER A 219 1.23 -19.30 -26.65
C SER A 219 1.41 -20.72 -26.11
N SER A 220 2.49 -20.96 -25.35
CA SER A 220 2.76 -22.26 -24.71
C SER A 220 1.75 -22.59 -23.60
N ILE A 221 1.10 -21.59 -23.02
CA ILE A 221 0.00 -21.73 -22.04
C ILE A 221 -1.34 -21.84 -22.77
N GLU A 222 -1.57 -21.00 -23.80
CA GLU A 222 -2.83 -20.91 -24.56
C GLU A 222 -3.31 -22.28 -25.10
N ILE A 223 -2.37 -23.11 -25.57
CA ILE A 223 -2.66 -24.47 -26.08
C ILE A 223 -3.24 -25.42 -25.02
N TYR A 224 -3.00 -25.14 -23.74
CA TYR A 224 -3.52 -25.89 -22.60
C TYR A 224 -4.71 -25.19 -21.93
N LEU A 225 -5.09 -23.99 -22.33
CA LEU A 225 -6.31 -23.32 -21.85
C LEU A 225 -7.52 -23.58 -22.75
N SER A 226 -7.29 -23.84 -24.04
CA SER A 226 -8.35 -23.90 -25.04
C SER A 226 -8.99 -25.31 -25.11
N PRO A 227 -10.29 -25.49 -24.79
CA PRO A 227 -10.95 -26.80 -24.78
C PRO A 227 -10.90 -27.58 -26.10
N GLY A 228 -10.87 -26.85 -27.22
CA GLY A 228 -10.77 -27.43 -28.56
C GLY A 228 -9.39 -28.02 -28.90
N ASN A 229 -8.35 -27.72 -28.11
CA ASN A 229 -6.99 -28.14 -28.42
C ASN A 229 -6.72 -29.58 -27.95
N LYS A 230 -6.02 -30.38 -28.77
CA LYS A 230 -5.61 -31.75 -28.39
C LYS A 230 -4.73 -31.77 -27.14
N ARG A 231 -3.90 -30.74 -26.95
CA ARG A 231 -3.00 -30.61 -25.79
C ARG A 231 -3.77 -30.36 -24.50
N TYR A 232 -4.80 -29.51 -24.54
CA TYR A 232 -5.74 -29.36 -23.44
C TYR A 232 -6.39 -30.70 -23.07
N LYS A 233 -7.02 -31.38 -24.04
CA LYS A 233 -7.73 -32.64 -23.78
C LYS A 233 -6.82 -33.67 -23.10
N GLY A 234 -5.63 -33.89 -23.65
CA GLY A 234 -4.67 -34.82 -23.07
C GLY A 234 -4.11 -34.39 -21.70
N ALA A 235 -4.13 -33.09 -21.36
CA ALA A 235 -3.80 -32.62 -20.02
C ALA A 235 -4.97 -32.81 -19.06
N LYS A 236 -6.18 -32.44 -19.46
CA LYS A 236 -7.43 -32.60 -18.70
C LYS A 236 -7.70 -34.07 -18.36
N ASP A 237 -7.54 -34.98 -19.33
CA ASP A 237 -7.67 -36.43 -19.11
C ASP A 237 -6.77 -36.93 -17.97
N LYS A 238 -5.54 -36.40 -17.82
CA LYS A 238 -4.64 -36.78 -16.73
C LYS A 238 -5.12 -36.30 -15.37
N PHE A 239 -5.70 -35.10 -15.31
CA PHE A 239 -6.30 -34.56 -14.09
C PHE A 239 -7.57 -35.33 -13.72
N ASP A 240 -8.39 -35.66 -14.71
CA ASP A 240 -9.62 -36.42 -14.50
C ASP A 240 -9.31 -37.86 -14.05
N ASN A 241 -8.25 -38.48 -14.57
CA ASN A 241 -7.78 -39.81 -14.14
C ASN A 241 -7.34 -39.86 -12.66
N VAL A 242 -7.01 -38.72 -12.05
CA VAL A 242 -6.69 -38.63 -10.62
C VAL A 242 -7.84 -38.05 -9.79
N ASN A 243 -9.05 -37.97 -10.37
CA ASN A 243 -10.24 -37.37 -9.77
C ASN A 243 -9.98 -35.96 -9.25
N PHE A 244 -9.17 -35.18 -9.96
CA PHE A 244 -8.99 -33.78 -9.61
C PHE A 244 -10.30 -33.02 -9.78
N PHE A 245 -10.72 -32.34 -8.72
CA PHE A 245 -11.95 -31.57 -8.69
C PHE A 245 -11.76 -30.37 -7.76
N ILE A 246 -12.14 -29.19 -8.24
CA ILE A 246 -12.30 -28.01 -7.40
C ILE A 246 -13.80 -27.86 -7.16
N PRO A 247 -14.25 -27.74 -5.90
CA PRO A 247 -15.66 -27.60 -5.60
C PRO A 247 -16.20 -26.22 -6.01
N PRO A 248 -17.52 -26.00 -6.21
CA PRO A 248 -18.02 -24.72 -6.69
C PRO A 248 -17.91 -23.61 -5.64
N ALA A 249 -17.68 -22.36 -6.08
CA ALA A 249 -17.45 -21.21 -5.20
C ALA A 249 -18.65 -20.85 -4.31
N ASN A 250 -19.87 -21.23 -4.71
CA ASN A 250 -21.11 -20.97 -3.99
C ASN A 250 -21.46 -22.07 -2.95
N LEU A 251 -20.47 -22.78 -2.42
CA LEU A 251 -20.65 -23.68 -1.29
C LEU A 251 -20.89 -22.90 0.01
N THR A 252 -22.10 -22.40 0.14
CA THR A 252 -22.67 -21.84 1.37
C THR A 252 -24.15 -22.14 1.42
#